data_AF-K1JES4-F1
#
_entry.id   AF-K1JES4-F1
#
_cell.length_a   1.000
_cell.length_b   1.000
_cell.length_c   1.000
_cell.angle_alpha   90.00
_cell.angle_beta   90.00
_cell.angle_gamma   90.00
#
_symmetry.space_group_name_H-M   'P 1'
#
loop_
_entity.id
_entity.type
_entity.pdbx_description
1 polymer ?
#
loop_
_entity_poly.entity_id
_entity_poly.type
_entity_poly.pdbx_seq_one_letter_code
_entity_poly.pdbx_strand_id
1 'polypeptide(L)'
;MKKIMQWALLATICLGASEFALAATAVEPASAAVSTVADSSAADALAARQAKAAKKAAAEKKAAARFAKCDKCHDGNEGMHGKHASVTNPNTNEAVTCTNCHGNPSAQHRKQRGGIVDVMRFGDDAFPLSQQNGVCMSCHEPDDLRKALWAHDVHATRVTCTSCHQLHPAKEPMVGIPEKARIKLCVDCHSKQHEARQQAAAKEGA
;
A
#
# COMPACT_ATOMS: atom_id res chain seq x y z
N MET A 1 -22.20 19.06 -31.57
CA MET A 1 -21.09 19.27 -32.53
C MET A 1 -19.79 18.99 -31.78
N LYS A 2 -19.18 17.80 -31.98
CA LYS A 2 -17.90 17.58 -32.72
C LYS A 2 -16.68 18.20 -31.97
N LYS A 3 -15.57 17.56 -31.59
CA LYS A 3 -14.88 16.24 -31.81
C LYS A 3 -13.77 16.15 -30.72
N ILE A 4 -13.55 15.04 -30.02
CA ILE A 4 -12.52 14.00 -30.25
C ILE A 4 -11.25 14.49 -30.97
N MET A 5 -10.10 14.49 -30.28
CA MET A 5 -8.78 14.66 -30.91
C MET A 5 -7.84 13.54 -30.48
N GLN A 6 -7.74 12.54 -31.35
CA GLN A 6 -6.73 11.46 -31.32
C GLN A 6 -5.36 12.03 -31.70
N TRP A 7 -4.32 11.63 -30.98
CA TRP A 7 -2.93 11.84 -31.37
C TRP A 7 -2.44 10.61 -32.11
N ALA A 8 -2.21 10.76 -33.42
CA ALA A 8 -1.51 9.79 -34.26
C ALA A 8 -0.10 10.33 -34.54
N LEU A 9 0.93 9.61 -34.12
CA LEU A 9 2.32 9.84 -34.51
C LEU A 9 2.67 8.81 -35.59
N LEU A 10 2.67 9.25 -36.85
CA LEU A 10 3.32 8.57 -37.96
C LEU A 10 4.82 8.83 -37.88
N ALA A 11 5.61 7.76 -37.73
CA ALA A 11 7.06 7.80 -37.98
C ALA A 11 7.32 7.13 -39.34
N THR A 12 7.56 7.97 -40.33
CA THR A 12 8.08 7.63 -41.65
C THR A 12 9.59 7.41 -41.51
N ILE A 13 10.09 6.20 -41.81
CA ILE A 13 11.54 5.97 -41.97
C ILE A 13 11.76 5.28 -43.30
N CYS A 14 12.57 5.95 -44.10
CA CYS A 14 12.92 5.69 -45.49
C CYS A 14 13.62 4.33 -45.69
N LEU A 15 13.24 3.66 -46.78
CA LEU A 15 14.02 2.60 -47.40
C LEU A 15 15.33 3.18 -47.95
N GLY A 16 16.45 2.62 -47.51
CA GLY A 16 17.74 2.75 -48.17
C GLY A 16 18.26 1.34 -48.42
N ALA A 17 18.17 0.88 -49.67
CA ALA A 17 18.81 -0.34 -50.14
C ALA A 17 20.24 0.01 -50.55
N SER A 18 21.22 -0.67 -49.96
CA SER A 18 22.58 -0.74 -50.50
C SER A 18 22.97 -2.21 -50.57
N GLU A 19 23.02 -2.68 -51.82
CA GLU A 19 23.61 -3.94 -52.22
C GLU A 19 25.09 -3.96 -51.83
N PHE A 20 25.53 -5.04 -51.20
CA PHE A 20 26.94 -5.39 -51.16
C PHE A 20 27.11 -6.89 -51.40
N ALA A 21 28.11 -7.16 -52.23
CA ALA A 21 28.30 -8.38 -52.98
C ALA A 21 28.58 -9.62 -52.11
N LEU A 22 28.10 -10.74 -52.64
CA LEU A 22 28.33 -12.09 -52.17
C LEU A 22 29.77 -12.49 -52.50
N ALA A 23 30.66 -12.50 -51.50
CA ALA A 23 31.94 -13.20 -51.57
C ALA A 23 31.82 -14.48 -50.73
N ALA A 24 31.60 -15.60 -51.42
CA ALA A 24 31.62 -16.93 -50.83
C ALA A 24 33.07 -17.28 -50.44
N THR A 25 33.38 -17.20 -49.14
CA THR A 25 34.47 -17.96 -48.56
C THR A 25 33.87 -19.14 -47.81
N ALA A 26 34.13 -20.34 -48.33
CA ALA A 26 33.83 -21.59 -47.66
C ALA A 26 34.62 -21.64 -46.35
N VAL A 27 33.92 -21.56 -45.23
CA VAL A 27 34.45 -21.89 -43.91
C VAL A 27 33.97 -23.29 -43.58
N GLU A 28 34.93 -24.18 -43.36
CA GLU A 28 34.74 -25.56 -42.92
C GLU A 28 33.89 -25.64 -41.64
N PRO A 29 33.15 -26.75 -41.41
CA PRO A 29 32.39 -26.93 -40.18
C PRO A 29 33.35 -27.27 -39.02
N ALA A 30 33.83 -26.25 -38.33
CA ALA A 30 34.45 -26.42 -37.02
C ALA A 30 33.36 -26.78 -35.98
N SER A 31 33.26 -28.08 -35.71
CA SER A 31 32.78 -28.71 -34.47
C SER A 31 32.01 -27.80 -33.49
N ALA A 32 30.68 -27.78 -33.63
CA ALA A 32 29.77 -27.35 -32.57
C ALA A 32 29.64 -28.47 -31.52
N ALA A 33 30.66 -28.66 -30.67
CA ALA A 33 30.59 -29.64 -29.59
C ALA A 33 31.47 -29.29 -28.37
N VAL A 34 31.57 -28.01 -27.97
CA VAL A 34 32.05 -27.61 -26.63
C VAL A 34 31.35 -26.30 -26.24
N SER A 35 30.19 -26.40 -25.59
CA SER A 35 29.55 -25.31 -24.80
C SER A 35 28.35 -25.79 -23.99
N THR A 36 27.85 -27.00 -24.21
CA THR A 36 26.64 -27.53 -23.53
C THR A 36 26.81 -27.74 -22.02
N VAL A 37 28.02 -28.00 -21.52
CA VAL A 37 28.27 -28.30 -20.10
C VAL A 37 28.38 -27.05 -19.20
N ALA A 38 28.79 -25.91 -19.74
CA ALA A 38 28.87 -24.66 -18.98
C ALA A 38 27.47 -24.03 -18.82
N ASP A 39 26.67 -24.07 -19.88
CA ASP A 39 25.30 -23.56 -19.92
C ASP A 39 24.35 -24.36 -19.00
N SER A 40 24.46 -25.69 -19.02
CA SER A 40 23.69 -26.57 -18.12
C SER A 40 24.02 -26.34 -16.64
N SER A 41 25.30 -26.13 -16.30
CA SER A 41 25.72 -25.90 -14.92
C SER A 41 25.18 -24.59 -14.34
N ALA A 42 25.04 -23.55 -15.18
CA ALA A 42 24.46 -22.27 -14.78
C ALA A 42 22.93 -22.36 -14.64
N ALA A 43 22.27 -23.10 -15.55
CA ALA A 43 20.84 -23.39 -15.47
C ALA A 43 20.47 -24.20 -14.22
N ASP A 44 21.26 -25.22 -13.89
CA ASP A 44 21.07 -26.05 -12.69
C ASP A 44 21.26 -25.25 -11.40
N ALA A 45 22.27 -24.37 -11.36
CA ALA A 45 22.49 -23.47 -10.23
C ALA A 45 21.36 -22.46 -10.06
N LEU A 46 20.79 -21.95 -11.15
CA LEU A 46 19.62 -21.07 -11.12
C LEU A 46 18.37 -21.82 -10.62
N ALA A 47 18.12 -23.02 -11.13
CA ALA A 47 17.00 -23.85 -10.71
C ALA A 47 17.08 -24.21 -9.21
N ALA A 48 18.26 -24.56 -8.72
CA ALA A 48 18.49 -24.84 -7.29
C ALA A 48 18.24 -23.59 -6.41
N ARG A 49 18.65 -22.40 -6.86
CA ARG A 49 18.38 -21.13 -6.15
C ARG A 49 16.88 -20.81 -6.13
N GLN A 50 16.19 -21.00 -7.25
CA GLN A 50 14.74 -20.81 -7.35
C GLN A 50 13.98 -21.78 -6.45
N ALA A 51 14.35 -23.07 -6.45
CA ALA A 51 13.76 -24.08 -5.57
C ALA A 51 13.98 -23.74 -4.08
N LYS A 52 15.16 -23.27 -3.70
CA LYS A 52 15.46 -22.81 -2.35
C LYS A 52 14.65 -21.57 -1.97
N ALA A 53 14.50 -20.61 -2.87
CA ALA A 53 13.68 -19.42 -2.66
C ALA A 53 12.19 -19.78 -2.50
N ALA A 54 11.65 -20.67 -3.34
CA ALA A 54 10.28 -21.15 -3.24
C ALA A 54 10.03 -21.87 -1.91
N LYS A 55 10.96 -22.73 -1.48
CA LYS A 55 10.89 -23.40 -0.17
C LYS A 55 10.91 -22.40 0.99
N LYS A 56 11.73 -21.34 0.89
CA LYS A 56 11.77 -20.26 1.89
C LYS A 56 10.45 -19.49 1.93
N ALA A 57 9.91 -19.08 0.78
CA ALA A 57 8.64 -18.37 0.69
C ALA A 57 7.47 -19.22 1.23
N ALA A 58 7.45 -20.52 0.96
CA ALA A 58 6.45 -21.43 1.50
C ALA A 58 6.54 -21.55 3.03
N ALA A 59 7.77 -21.61 3.59
CA ALA A 59 7.99 -21.62 5.03
C ALA A 59 7.54 -20.30 5.70
N GLU A 60 7.83 -19.16 5.08
CA GLU A 60 7.38 -17.84 5.54
C GLU A 60 5.86 -17.72 5.51
N LYS A 61 5.20 -18.17 4.42
CA LYS A 61 3.73 -18.22 4.31
C LYS A 61 3.12 -19.08 5.42
N LYS A 62 3.67 -20.27 5.67
CA LYS A 62 3.21 -21.16 6.75
C LYS A 62 3.38 -20.51 8.13
N ALA A 63 4.46 -19.75 8.34
CA ALA A 63 4.69 -19.03 9.58
C ALA A 63 3.74 -17.84 9.75
N ALA A 64 3.50 -17.05 8.70
CA ALA A 64 2.54 -15.95 8.69
C ALA A 64 1.11 -16.43 8.97
N ALA A 65 0.72 -17.59 8.42
CA ALA A 65 -0.59 -18.20 8.66
C ALA A 65 -0.87 -18.50 10.15
N ARG A 66 0.18 -18.63 10.99
CA ARG A 66 0.01 -18.80 12.45
C ARG A 66 -0.56 -17.55 13.13
N PHE A 67 -0.40 -16.39 12.50
CA PHE A 67 -0.89 -15.09 12.97
C PHE A 67 -2.21 -14.67 12.27
N ALA A 68 -2.82 -15.56 11.48
CA ALA A 68 -4.09 -15.27 10.81
C ALA A 68 -5.27 -15.09 11.78
N LYS A 69 -5.18 -15.62 13.00
CA LYS A 69 -6.16 -15.43 14.08
C LYS A 69 -5.64 -14.38 15.06
N CYS A 70 -5.96 -13.12 14.78
CA CYS A 70 -5.45 -11.95 15.50
C CYS A 70 -5.89 -11.95 16.99
N ASP A 71 -7.14 -12.34 17.22
CA ASP A 71 -7.84 -12.43 18.51
C ASP A 71 -7.21 -13.41 19.52
N LYS A 72 -6.35 -14.33 19.05
CA LYS A 72 -5.62 -15.23 19.96
C LYS A 72 -4.51 -14.54 20.76
N CYS A 73 -4.08 -13.37 20.32
CA CYS A 73 -3.01 -12.59 20.95
C CYS A 73 -3.42 -11.15 21.25
N HIS A 74 -4.31 -10.57 20.44
CA HIS A 74 -4.85 -9.22 20.63
C HIS A 74 -6.25 -9.33 21.24
N ASP A 75 -6.44 -8.78 22.43
CA ASP A 75 -7.69 -8.90 23.19
C ASP A 75 -8.25 -7.54 23.62
N GLY A 76 -9.42 -7.59 24.27
CA GLY A 76 -10.04 -6.43 24.90
C GLY A 76 -10.19 -5.25 23.95
N ASN A 77 -9.52 -4.13 24.25
CA ASN A 77 -9.65 -2.87 23.51
C ASN A 77 -9.08 -2.91 22.08
N GLU A 78 -8.27 -3.92 21.74
CA GLU A 78 -7.68 -4.08 20.40
C GLU A 78 -8.65 -4.75 19.42
N GLY A 79 -9.75 -5.34 19.93
CA GLY A 79 -10.83 -5.88 19.10
C GLY A 79 -11.63 -4.78 18.40
N MET A 80 -12.33 -5.14 17.32
CA MET A 80 -13.23 -4.22 16.61
C MET A 80 -14.62 -4.33 17.22
N HIS A 81 -15.05 -3.30 17.96
CA HIS A 81 -16.38 -3.23 18.61
C HIS A 81 -17.26 -2.11 18.03
N GLY A 82 -16.67 -1.21 17.25
CA GLY A 82 -17.40 -0.16 16.54
C GLY A 82 -18.20 -0.71 15.36
N LYS A 83 -18.69 0.20 14.52
CA LYS A 83 -19.54 -0.17 13.38
C LYS A 83 -18.91 -1.21 12.45
N HIS A 84 -17.60 -1.13 12.24
CA HIS A 84 -16.88 -2.05 11.35
C HIS A 84 -16.88 -3.52 11.82
N ALA A 85 -17.29 -3.81 13.06
CA ALA A 85 -17.48 -5.18 13.55
C ALA A 85 -18.67 -5.91 12.88
N SER A 86 -19.59 -5.14 12.29
CA SER A 86 -20.92 -5.61 11.87
C SER A 86 -21.28 -5.29 10.43
N VAL A 87 -20.34 -4.75 9.65
CA VAL A 87 -20.57 -4.35 8.26
C VAL A 87 -19.95 -5.34 7.29
N THR A 88 -20.54 -5.38 6.10
CA THR A 88 -20.04 -6.14 4.96
C THR A 88 -19.04 -5.30 4.19
N ASN A 89 -17.92 -5.90 3.80
CA ASN A 89 -16.95 -5.32 2.90
C ASN A 89 -17.56 -5.23 1.48
N PRO A 90 -17.69 -4.02 0.90
CA PRO A 90 -18.31 -3.85 -0.42
C PRO A 90 -17.51 -4.50 -1.56
N ASN A 91 -16.21 -4.74 -1.38
CA ASN A 91 -15.36 -5.33 -2.41
C ASN A 91 -15.45 -6.85 -2.47
N THR A 92 -15.77 -7.52 -1.35
CA THR A 92 -15.79 -8.99 -1.26
C THR A 92 -17.18 -9.56 -0.96
N ASN A 93 -18.12 -8.74 -0.51
CA ASN A 93 -19.43 -9.17 0.02
C ASN A 93 -19.33 -10.09 1.25
N GLU A 94 -18.22 -10.05 1.96
CA GLU A 94 -18.00 -10.79 3.20
C GLU A 94 -17.93 -9.83 4.40
N ALA A 95 -18.00 -10.36 5.63
CA ALA A 95 -17.80 -9.53 6.83
C ALA A 95 -16.41 -8.88 6.82
N VAL A 96 -16.32 -7.62 7.26
CA VAL A 96 -15.02 -6.95 7.44
C VAL A 96 -14.19 -7.71 8.48
N THR A 97 -12.92 -7.92 8.16
CA THR A 97 -11.93 -8.62 8.99
C THR A 97 -10.76 -7.70 9.32
N CYS A 98 -9.94 -8.09 10.30
CA CYS A 98 -8.76 -7.34 10.75
C CYS A 98 -7.82 -7.00 9.58
N THR A 99 -7.62 -7.95 8.65
CA THR A 99 -6.66 -7.83 7.56
C THR A 99 -7.14 -6.90 6.43
N ASN A 100 -8.44 -6.58 6.37
CA ASN A 100 -8.94 -5.59 5.42
C ASN A 100 -8.41 -4.18 5.72
N CYS A 101 -8.05 -3.89 6.97
CA CYS A 101 -7.46 -2.61 7.36
C CYS A 101 -5.98 -2.73 7.76
N HIS A 102 -5.64 -3.75 8.55
CA HIS A 102 -4.30 -3.92 9.09
C HIS A 102 -3.34 -4.68 8.14
N GLY A 103 -3.86 -5.32 7.09
CA GLY A 103 -3.06 -6.19 6.24
C GLY A 103 -2.68 -7.51 6.92
N ASN A 104 -1.80 -8.28 6.27
CA ASN A 104 -1.40 -9.59 6.75
C ASN A 104 -0.11 -9.51 7.58
N PRO A 105 -0.10 -10.07 8.81
CA PRO A 105 1.10 -10.10 9.63
C PRO A 105 2.19 -10.98 9.00
N SER A 106 3.44 -10.58 9.19
CA SER A 106 4.59 -11.35 8.72
C SER A 106 4.87 -12.54 9.64
N ALA A 107 5.73 -13.45 9.18
CA ALA A 107 6.29 -14.50 10.04
C ALA A 107 7.05 -13.97 11.28
N GLN A 108 7.39 -12.68 11.30
CA GLN A 108 8.16 -12.03 12.35
C GLN A 108 7.32 -11.07 13.20
N HIS A 109 6.00 -11.04 13.02
CA HIS A 109 5.08 -10.10 13.68
C HIS A 109 5.29 -9.95 15.20
N ARG A 110 5.61 -11.05 15.91
CA ARG A 110 5.88 -11.06 17.36
C ARG A 110 7.30 -10.70 17.78
N LYS A 111 8.26 -10.57 16.86
CA LYS A 111 9.66 -10.25 17.20
C LYS A 111 9.78 -8.76 17.51
N GLN A 112 9.26 -8.35 18.67
CA GLN A 112 9.16 -6.97 19.15
C GLN A 112 10.51 -6.29 19.47
N ARG A 113 11.66 -6.94 19.30
CA ARG A 113 12.98 -6.31 19.55
C ARG A 113 13.58 -5.55 18.36
N GLY A 114 12.87 -5.41 17.24
CA GLY A 114 13.45 -4.89 15.99
C GLY A 114 12.62 -3.86 15.22
N GLY A 115 11.56 -3.28 15.79
CA GLY A 115 10.80 -2.23 15.10
C GLY A 115 10.14 -2.68 13.79
N ILE A 116 9.73 -3.96 13.68
CA ILE A 116 9.10 -4.47 12.47
C ILE A 116 7.71 -3.83 12.33
N VAL A 117 7.48 -3.24 11.18
CA VAL A 117 6.25 -2.57 10.77
C VAL A 117 5.65 -3.41 9.64
N ASP A 118 4.90 -4.45 10.01
CA ASP A 118 4.36 -5.43 9.06
C ASP A 118 2.84 -5.37 8.87
N VAL A 119 2.12 -4.78 9.82
CA VAL A 119 0.69 -4.47 9.71
C VAL A 119 0.49 -2.96 9.81
N MET A 120 -0.52 -2.44 9.10
CA MET A 120 -0.88 -1.03 9.15
C MET A 120 -1.19 -0.60 10.59
N ARG A 121 -0.60 0.51 11.02
CA ARG A 121 -0.83 1.16 12.31
C ARG A 121 -1.31 2.58 12.04
N PHE A 122 -2.59 2.83 12.30
CA PHE A 122 -3.18 4.14 12.07
C PHE A 122 -2.76 5.11 13.17
N GLY A 123 -2.35 6.33 12.79
CA GLY A 123 -1.81 7.35 13.69
C GLY A 123 -0.33 7.17 14.05
N ASP A 124 0.32 6.11 13.56
CA ASP A 124 1.75 5.84 13.74
C ASP A 124 2.57 6.51 12.61
N ASP A 125 3.70 7.10 12.94
CA ASP A 125 4.56 7.82 11.99
C ASP A 125 5.38 6.89 11.08
N ALA A 126 5.43 5.60 11.41
CA ALA A 126 6.03 4.58 10.56
C ALA A 126 5.31 4.41 9.21
N PHE A 127 4.06 4.90 9.09
CA PHE A 127 3.30 4.86 7.85
C PHE A 127 3.00 6.29 7.35
N PRO A 128 3.31 6.62 6.09
CA PRO A 128 2.94 7.90 5.52
C PRO A 128 1.41 8.05 5.44
N LEU A 129 0.93 9.29 5.54
CA LEU A 129 -0.49 9.62 5.52
C LEU A 129 -1.26 8.99 4.34
N SER A 130 -0.67 9.01 3.15
CA SER A 130 -1.31 8.45 1.94
C SER A 130 -1.54 6.94 2.06
N GLN A 131 -0.66 6.22 2.74
CA GLN A 131 -0.82 4.79 2.97
C GLN A 131 -1.89 4.52 4.02
N GLN A 132 -1.93 5.31 5.10
CA GLN A 132 -2.95 5.17 6.13
C GLN A 132 -4.35 5.46 5.58
N ASN A 133 -4.54 6.63 4.97
CA ASN A 133 -5.84 7.04 4.44
C ASN A 133 -6.22 6.23 3.19
N GLY A 134 -5.25 5.76 2.41
CA GLY A 134 -5.47 4.90 1.26
C GLY A 134 -6.16 3.58 1.63
N VAL A 135 -5.93 3.05 2.83
CA VAL A 135 -6.67 1.88 3.33
C VAL A 135 -8.16 2.17 3.46
N CYS A 136 -8.53 3.33 4.01
CA CYS A 136 -9.93 3.74 4.14
C CYS A 136 -10.58 3.91 2.76
N MET A 137 -9.85 4.53 1.84
CA MET A 137 -10.30 4.77 0.46
C MET A 137 -10.34 3.51 -0.41
N SER A 138 -9.90 2.35 0.10
CA SER A 138 -10.15 1.07 -0.58
C SER A 138 -11.62 0.65 -0.57
N CYS A 139 -12.43 1.24 0.32
CA CYS A 139 -13.86 0.94 0.47
C CYS A 139 -14.74 2.21 0.53
N HIS A 140 -14.21 3.32 1.05
CA HIS A 140 -14.96 4.57 1.17
C HIS A 140 -14.68 5.51 -0.01
N GLU A 141 -15.75 5.95 -0.66
CA GLU A 141 -15.64 6.85 -1.81
C GLU A 141 -15.57 8.33 -1.37
N PRO A 142 -14.64 9.12 -1.92
CA PRO A 142 -14.49 10.55 -1.58
C PRO A 142 -15.79 11.36 -1.76
N ASP A 143 -16.57 11.05 -2.79
CA ASP A 143 -17.82 11.77 -3.07
C ASP A 143 -18.87 11.57 -1.99
N ASP A 144 -18.98 10.37 -1.43
CA ASP A 144 -19.95 10.10 -0.36
C ASP A 144 -19.48 10.67 0.98
N LEU A 145 -18.16 10.61 1.25
CA LEU A 145 -17.57 11.28 2.41
C LEU A 145 -17.80 12.79 2.37
N ARG A 146 -17.65 13.43 1.20
CA ARG A 146 -17.90 14.87 0.99
C ARG A 146 -19.37 15.23 1.20
N LYS A 147 -20.30 14.40 0.72
CA LYS A 147 -21.75 14.59 0.96
C LYS A 147 -22.09 14.47 2.45
N ALA A 148 -21.45 13.54 3.15
CA ALA A 148 -21.66 13.36 4.59
C ALA A 148 -21.11 14.56 5.41
N LEU A 149 -19.92 15.04 5.05
CA LEU A 149 -19.34 16.26 5.62
C LEU A 149 -18.24 16.80 4.70
N TRP A 150 -18.39 18.05 4.24
CA TRP A 150 -17.44 18.72 3.34
C TRP A 150 -15.99 18.65 3.83
N ALA A 151 -15.77 18.73 5.15
CA ALA A 151 -14.45 18.73 5.74
C ALA A 151 -13.60 17.49 5.39
N HIS A 152 -14.20 16.36 5.02
CA HIS A 152 -13.42 15.18 4.61
C HIS A 152 -12.49 15.48 3.41
N ASP A 153 -12.96 16.25 2.43
CA ASP A 153 -12.21 16.52 1.19
C ASP A 153 -10.89 17.25 1.46
N VAL A 154 -10.95 18.33 2.24
CA VAL A 154 -9.77 19.15 2.57
C VAL A 154 -8.81 18.47 3.55
N HIS A 155 -9.29 17.47 4.30
CA HIS A 155 -8.50 16.77 5.33
C HIS A 155 -7.90 15.45 4.85
N ALA A 156 -8.49 14.78 3.86
CA ALA A 156 -8.08 13.45 3.42
C ALA A 156 -6.61 13.35 2.96
N THR A 157 -6.00 14.45 2.56
CA THR A 157 -4.58 14.52 2.15
C THR A 157 -3.67 15.21 3.16
N ARG A 158 -4.20 15.65 4.29
CA ARG A 158 -3.51 16.54 5.25
C ARG A 158 -3.46 16.01 6.67
N VAL A 159 -4.44 15.21 7.09
CA VAL A 159 -4.47 14.54 8.40
C VAL A 159 -4.88 13.09 8.23
N THR A 160 -4.53 12.23 9.18
CA THR A 160 -5.00 10.84 9.18
C THR A 160 -6.49 10.79 9.56
N CYS A 161 -7.26 9.87 8.96
CA CYS A 161 -8.68 9.70 9.32
C CYS A 161 -8.88 9.45 10.84
N THR A 162 -7.93 8.73 11.44
CA THR A 162 -7.92 8.37 12.87
C THR A 162 -7.52 9.52 13.81
N SER A 163 -7.15 10.69 13.27
CA SER A 163 -7.00 11.90 14.09
C SER A 163 -8.34 12.40 14.64
N CYS A 164 -9.45 12.06 13.96
CA CYS A 164 -10.82 12.37 14.40
C CYS A 164 -11.59 11.10 14.77
N HIS A 165 -11.42 10.02 14.00
CA HIS A 165 -12.19 8.81 14.17
C HIS A 165 -11.54 7.77 15.09
N GLN A 166 -12.36 7.11 15.91
CA GLN A 166 -11.93 5.95 16.71
C GLN A 166 -12.82 4.75 16.41
N LEU A 167 -12.27 3.78 15.67
CA LEU A 167 -13.04 2.70 15.07
C LEU A 167 -13.21 1.49 15.99
N HIS A 168 -12.20 1.18 16.80
CA HIS A 168 -12.22 0.02 17.71
C HIS A 168 -13.28 0.11 18.82
N PRO A 169 -13.47 1.25 19.51
CA PRO A 169 -14.49 1.37 20.53
C PRO A 169 -15.91 1.25 19.95
N ALA A 170 -16.85 0.73 20.75
CA ALA A 170 -18.25 0.62 20.35
C ALA A 170 -18.90 1.98 20.03
N LYS A 171 -18.46 3.03 20.74
CA LYS A 171 -18.91 4.41 20.52
C LYS A 171 -17.83 5.19 19.76
N GLU A 172 -18.16 5.57 18.53
CA GLU A 172 -17.31 6.38 17.68
C GLU A 172 -17.50 7.88 18.04
N PRO A 173 -16.42 8.64 18.34
CA PRO A 173 -16.52 10.01 18.85
C PRO A 173 -17.09 11.05 17.89
N MET A 174 -17.09 10.81 16.57
CA MET A 174 -17.61 11.73 15.56
C MET A 174 -19.08 11.47 15.22
N VAL A 175 -19.62 10.29 15.55
CA VAL A 175 -21.03 9.95 15.33
C VAL A 175 -21.93 10.61 16.37
N GLY A 176 -22.90 11.39 15.90
CA GLY A 176 -23.96 11.96 16.73
C GLY A 176 -23.53 13.11 17.64
N ILE A 177 -22.37 13.72 17.39
CA ILE A 177 -21.94 14.90 18.16
C ILE A 177 -22.78 16.13 17.81
N PRO A 178 -23.10 17.00 18.79
CA PRO A 178 -23.79 18.25 18.52
C PRO A 178 -22.93 19.18 17.69
N GLU A 179 -23.56 20.03 16.88
CA GLU A 179 -22.87 20.93 15.95
C GLU A 179 -21.80 21.79 16.64
N LYS A 180 -22.09 22.33 17.82
CA LYS A 180 -21.12 23.11 18.61
C LYS A 180 -19.88 22.31 18.97
N ALA A 181 -20.02 21.02 19.31
CA ALA A 181 -18.87 20.16 19.60
C ALA A 181 -18.07 19.87 18.33
N ARG A 182 -18.75 19.67 17.19
CA ARG A 182 -18.08 19.49 15.89
C ARG A 182 -17.27 20.72 15.49
N ILE A 183 -17.81 21.93 15.65
CA ILE A 183 -17.08 23.18 15.39
C ILE A 183 -15.87 23.33 16.33
N LYS A 184 -16.02 22.95 17.61
CA LYS A 184 -14.92 23.01 18.58
C LYS A 184 -13.71 22.19 18.13
N LEU A 185 -13.92 21.01 17.52
CA LEU A 185 -12.82 20.19 16.98
C LEU A 185 -11.99 20.94 15.93
N CYS A 186 -12.65 21.70 15.06
CA CYS A 186 -11.99 22.53 14.05
C CYS A 186 -11.10 23.58 14.73
N VAL A 187 -11.66 24.31 15.69
CA VAL A 187 -10.95 25.38 16.41
C VAL A 187 -9.77 24.81 17.19
N ASP A 188 -9.98 23.74 17.96
CA ASP A 188 -8.94 23.16 18.81
C ASP A 188 -7.74 22.66 17.99
N CYS A 189 -7.98 22.00 16.85
CA CYS A 189 -6.91 21.48 16.00
C CYS A 189 -6.17 22.61 15.28
N HIS A 190 -6.90 23.52 14.63
CA HIS A 190 -6.29 24.59 13.86
C HIS A 190 -5.53 25.58 14.74
N SER A 191 -6.03 25.91 15.94
CA SER A 191 -5.29 26.75 16.90
C SER A 191 -3.94 26.13 17.28
N LYS A 192 -3.92 24.83 17.60
CA LYS A 192 -2.67 24.10 17.88
C LYS A 192 -1.70 24.13 16.70
N GLN A 193 -2.19 23.99 15.47
CA GLN A 193 -1.35 24.11 14.27
C GLN A 193 -0.81 25.53 14.07
N HIS A 194 -1.58 26.56 14.42
CA HIS A 194 -1.10 27.95 14.40
C HIS A 194 0.01 28.17 15.43
N GLU A 195 -0.18 27.73 16.67
CA GLU A 195 0.81 27.82 17.75
C GLU A 195 2.10 27.08 17.39
N ALA A 196 2.00 25.84 16.88
CA ALA A 196 3.17 25.05 16.48
C ALA A 196 3.97 25.73 15.36
N ARG A 197 3.29 26.36 14.39
CA ARG A 197 3.95 27.12 13.31
C ARG A 197 4.66 28.37 13.83
N GLN A 198 4.06 29.09 14.77
CA GLN A 198 4.70 30.25 15.40
C GLN A 198 5.95 29.84 16.19
N GLN A 199 5.88 28.74 16.94
CA GLN A 199 7.02 28.22 17.68
C GLN A 199 8.15 27.75 16.76
N ALA A 200 7.83 27.11 15.63
CA ALA A 200 8.84 26.72 14.64
C ALA A 200 9.52 27.95 14.03
N ALA A 201 8.76 28.95 13.60
CA ALA A 201 9.29 30.19 13.05
C ALA A 201 10.18 30.95 14.05
N ALA A 202 9.81 30.97 15.33
CA ALA A 202 10.60 31.59 16.38
C ALA A 202 11.94 30.85 16.64
N LYS A 203 11.99 29.53 16.42
CA LYS A 203 13.23 28.73 16.54
C LYS A 203 14.15 28.87 15.32
N GLU A 204 13.60 29.12 14.14
CA GLU A 204 14.38 29.30 12.90
C GLU A 204 14.95 30.73 12.77
N GLY A 205 14.35 31.70 13.46
CA GLY A 205 14.82 33.09 13.52
C GLY A 205 15.73 33.41 14.71
N ALA A 206 16.12 32.41 15.52
CA ALA A 206 17.02 32.51 16.67
C ALA A 206 18.30 31.71 16.42
#